data_AF-A0A7J4KKC1-F1
#
_entry.id   AF-A0A7J4KKC1-F1
#
_cell.length_a   1.000
_cell.length_b   1.000
_cell.length_c   1.000
_cell.angle_alpha   90.00
_cell.angle_beta   90.00
_cell.angle_gamma   90.00
#
_symmetry.space_group_name_H-M   'P 1'
#
loop_
_entity.id
_entity.type
_entity.pdbx_description
1 polymer ?
#
loop_
_entity_poly.entity_id
_entity_poly.type
_entity_poly.pdbx_seq_one_letter_code
_entity_poly.pdbx_strand_id
1 'polypeptide(L)'
;MPMEEDKTQEGPSDLKEITIQLDNYDDIFSDFDPRPYHSRELSEDFIKEMRRRYLEDKRGRFEVRFTMPSSERDQKEEALIKKRLREHFASMVENENDTVSQIRSRGYIYMLIGAIVLVADVFALFALNESSVFYQILSVLIVPAGWYGMFTGIGKILDEPAEAIERKGIYEKFEKAAYIFMSEELE
;
A
#
# COMPACT_ATOMS: atom_id res chain seq x y z
N MET A 1 31.02 0.76 -45.93
CA MET A 1 30.17 0.10 -44.91
C MET A 1 29.46 1.19 -44.14
N PRO A 2 28.18 1.49 -44.46
CA PRO A 2 27.42 2.44 -43.67
C PRO A 2 26.90 1.73 -42.41
N MET A 3 27.11 2.34 -41.25
CA MET A 3 26.47 1.90 -40.01
C MET A 3 24.98 2.19 -40.11
N GLU A 4 24.17 1.15 -40.00
CA GLU A 4 22.74 1.28 -39.74
C GLU A 4 22.57 1.94 -38.36
N GLU A 5 21.95 3.12 -38.39
CA GLU A 5 21.33 3.73 -37.21
C GLU A 5 20.19 2.80 -36.76
N ASP A 6 20.44 2.07 -35.68
CA ASP A 6 19.40 1.36 -34.92
C ASP A 6 18.48 2.41 -34.29
N LYS A 7 17.45 2.79 -35.03
CA LYS A 7 16.30 3.52 -34.52
C LYS A 7 15.60 2.60 -33.54
N THR A 8 15.85 2.80 -32.26
CA THR A 8 15.10 2.20 -31.16
C THR A 8 13.62 2.59 -31.35
N GLN A 9 12.85 1.69 -31.95
CA GLN A 9 11.41 1.81 -32.06
C GLN A 9 10.84 1.67 -30.64
N GLU A 10 10.38 2.79 -30.06
CA GLU A 10 9.50 2.76 -28.90
C GLU A 10 8.24 1.98 -29.30
N GLY A 11 8.09 0.77 -28.73
CA GLY A 11 6.88 -0.04 -28.86
C GLY A 11 5.64 0.67 -28.29
N PRO A 12 4.43 0.22 -28.63
CA PRO A 12 3.20 0.88 -28.21
C PRO A 12 3.16 0.93 -26.69
N SER A 13 2.85 2.11 -26.15
CA SER A 13 2.56 2.34 -24.74
C SER A 13 1.61 1.26 -24.20
N ASP A 14 2.13 0.33 -23.38
CA ASP A 14 1.36 -0.67 -22.62
C ASP A 14 0.40 0.04 -21.62
N LEU A 15 -0.68 0.59 -22.16
CA LEU A 15 -1.86 0.99 -21.41
C LEU A 15 -2.68 -0.28 -21.20
N LYS A 16 -2.82 -0.68 -19.94
CA LYS A 16 -3.65 -1.81 -19.54
C LYS A 16 -4.93 -1.28 -18.92
N GLU A 17 -6.01 -1.93 -19.31
CA GLU A 17 -7.38 -1.47 -19.07
C GLU A 17 -8.09 -2.47 -18.17
N ILE A 18 -8.63 -2.01 -17.05
CA ILE A 18 -9.63 -2.77 -16.30
C ILE A 18 -10.99 -2.29 -16.75
N THR A 19 -11.70 -3.15 -17.46
CA THR A 19 -13.10 -2.93 -17.82
C THR A 19 -14.00 -3.50 -16.74
N ILE A 20 -14.92 -2.67 -16.25
CA ILE A 20 -15.95 -3.02 -15.28
C ILE A 20 -17.29 -2.66 -15.89
N GLN A 21 -18.13 -3.66 -16.10
CA GLN A 21 -19.51 -3.45 -16.49
C GLN A 21 -20.31 -3.04 -15.26
N LEU A 22 -21.06 -1.95 -15.40
CA LEU A 22 -21.97 -1.42 -14.40
C LEU A 22 -23.38 -1.51 -14.95
N ASP A 23 -24.30 -2.05 -14.17
CA ASP A 23 -25.72 -1.95 -14.45
C ASP A 23 -26.16 -0.50 -14.22
N ASN A 24 -25.70 0.11 -13.12
CA ASN A 24 -25.91 1.53 -12.83
C ASN A 24 -24.79 2.07 -11.90
N TYR A 25 -24.85 3.35 -11.51
CA TYR A 25 -23.81 3.94 -10.65
C TYR A 25 -23.78 3.39 -9.22
N ASP A 26 -24.87 2.80 -8.72
CA ASP A 26 -24.94 2.22 -7.38
C ASP A 26 -23.95 1.06 -7.20
N ASP A 27 -23.57 0.35 -8.27
CA ASP A 27 -22.59 -0.76 -8.23
C ASP A 27 -21.20 -0.34 -7.72
N ILE A 28 -20.88 0.95 -7.78
CA ILE A 28 -19.62 1.52 -7.28
C ILE A 28 -19.70 1.78 -5.76
N PHE A 29 -20.91 1.93 -5.22
CA PHE A 29 -21.17 2.37 -3.87
C PHE A 29 -21.79 1.29 -2.99
N SER A 30 -21.75 1.49 -1.69
CA SER A 30 -22.34 0.57 -0.71
C SER A 30 -23.87 0.68 -0.70
N ASP A 31 -24.56 -0.44 -0.91
CA ASP A 31 -26.03 -0.54 -0.79
C ASP A 31 -26.54 -0.30 0.65
N PHE A 32 -25.66 -0.43 1.64
CA PHE A 32 -25.97 -0.18 3.04
C PHE A 32 -25.95 1.31 3.39
N ASP A 33 -25.45 2.16 2.50
CA ASP A 33 -25.31 3.59 2.74
C ASP A 33 -26.36 4.39 1.95
N PRO A 34 -27.43 4.89 2.61
CA PRO A 34 -28.51 5.60 1.92
C PRO A 34 -28.13 7.03 1.49
N ARG A 35 -26.91 7.49 1.78
CA ARG A 35 -26.46 8.84 1.42
C ARG A 35 -26.43 9.04 -0.10
N PRO A 36 -26.46 10.28 -0.61
CA PRO A 36 -26.23 10.59 -2.02
C PRO A 36 -24.77 10.35 -2.45
N TYR A 37 -24.51 10.15 -3.74
CA TYR A 37 -23.18 9.79 -4.29
C TYR A 37 -22.01 10.67 -3.85
N HIS A 38 -22.25 11.96 -3.59
CA HIS A 38 -21.20 12.86 -3.12
C HIS A 38 -20.64 12.52 -1.73
N SER A 39 -21.40 11.75 -0.94
CA SER A 39 -21.02 11.34 0.42
C SER A 39 -21.17 9.84 0.69
N ARG A 40 -21.77 9.10 -0.24
CA ARG A 40 -21.95 7.64 -0.15
C ARG A 40 -20.61 6.92 -0.16
N GLU A 41 -20.47 5.94 0.71
CA GLU A 41 -19.30 5.07 0.81
C GLU A 41 -19.15 4.19 -0.43
N LEU A 42 -17.91 3.96 -0.86
CA LEU A 42 -17.63 3.03 -1.96
C LEU A 42 -17.86 1.59 -1.48
N SER A 43 -18.35 0.73 -2.36
CA SER A 43 -18.56 -0.69 -2.02
C SER A 43 -17.24 -1.39 -1.76
N GLU A 44 -17.13 -2.12 -0.65
CA GLU A 44 -15.97 -2.96 -0.37
C GLU A 44 -15.78 -4.05 -1.42
N ASP A 45 -16.89 -4.61 -1.93
CA ASP A 45 -16.87 -5.62 -2.99
C ASP A 45 -16.37 -5.03 -4.30
N PHE A 46 -16.78 -3.81 -4.65
CA PHE A 46 -16.26 -3.08 -5.81
C PHE A 46 -14.74 -2.86 -5.71
N ILE A 47 -14.26 -2.37 -4.56
CA ILE A 47 -12.82 -2.14 -4.34
C ILE A 47 -12.04 -3.46 -4.39
N LYS A 48 -12.58 -4.53 -3.82
CA LYS A 48 -11.97 -5.87 -3.85
C LYS A 48 -11.87 -6.40 -5.28
N GLU A 49 -12.90 -6.23 -6.10
CA GLU A 49 -12.91 -6.66 -7.49
C GLU A 49 -11.91 -5.88 -8.33
N MET A 50 -11.85 -4.56 -8.17
CA MET A 50 -10.83 -3.71 -8.81
C MET A 50 -9.41 -4.20 -8.49
N ARG A 51 -9.12 -4.46 -7.21
CA ARG A 51 -7.82 -4.98 -6.77
C ARG A 51 -7.54 -6.37 -7.35
N ARG A 52 -8.54 -7.25 -7.37
CA ARG A 52 -8.41 -8.61 -7.91
C ARG A 52 -7.98 -8.56 -9.38
N ARG A 53 -8.68 -7.79 -10.20
CA ARG A 53 -8.36 -7.63 -11.62
C ARG A 53 -7.01 -6.95 -11.85
N TYR A 54 -6.59 -6.01 -10.98
CA TYR A 54 -5.26 -5.41 -11.08
C TYR A 54 -4.14 -6.42 -10.80
N LEU A 55 -4.36 -7.33 -9.84
CA LEU A 55 -3.36 -8.35 -9.50
C LEU A 55 -3.18 -9.42 -10.60
N GLU A 56 -4.16 -9.58 -11.49
CA GLU A 56 -4.06 -10.48 -12.65
C GLU A 56 -3.06 -9.96 -13.70
N ASP A 57 -2.90 -8.64 -13.85
CA ASP A 57 -1.92 -8.04 -14.78
C ASP A 57 -1.24 -6.79 -14.17
N LYS A 58 -0.13 -7.01 -13.45
CA LYS A 58 0.59 -5.97 -12.67
C LYS A 58 1.41 -4.97 -13.50
N ARG A 59 1.34 -4.95 -14.83
CA ARG A 59 2.25 -4.15 -15.70
C ARG A 59 1.54 -3.00 -16.42
N GLY A 60 2.25 -1.87 -16.58
CA GLY A 60 1.83 -0.76 -17.45
C GLY A 60 1.16 0.43 -16.75
N ARG A 61 0.69 1.38 -17.57
CA ARG A 61 -0.20 2.47 -17.13
C ARG A 61 -1.63 1.94 -17.04
N PHE A 62 -2.37 2.42 -16.06
CA PHE A 62 -3.61 1.81 -15.64
C PHE A 62 -4.81 2.71 -15.92
N GLU A 63 -5.73 2.21 -16.74
CA GLU A 63 -7.02 2.85 -17.02
C GLU A 63 -8.16 1.98 -16.48
N VAL A 64 -9.12 2.59 -15.80
CA VAL A 64 -10.36 1.91 -15.38
C VAL A 64 -11.47 2.39 -16.29
N ARG A 65 -12.04 1.46 -17.05
CA ARG A 65 -13.14 1.70 -17.97
C ARG A 65 -14.43 1.15 -17.36
N PHE A 66 -15.39 2.03 -17.13
CA PHE A 66 -16.74 1.65 -16.74
C PHE A 66 -17.61 1.59 -17.98
N THR A 67 -18.26 0.47 -18.25
CA THR A 67 -19.23 0.33 -19.36
C THR A 67 -20.64 0.30 -18.79
N MET A 68 -21.52 1.13 -19.35
CA MET A 68 -22.94 1.17 -18.95
C MET A 68 -23.83 1.67 -20.11
N PRO A 69 -25.16 1.46 -20.06
CA PRO A 69 -26.08 1.92 -21.08
C PRO A 69 -26.01 3.44 -21.30
N SER A 70 -25.97 3.88 -22.56
CA SER A 70 -25.86 5.32 -22.90
C SER A 70 -26.98 6.18 -22.30
N SER A 71 -28.17 5.61 -22.10
CA SER A 71 -29.35 6.28 -21.53
C SER A 71 -29.19 6.62 -20.05
N GLU A 72 -28.32 5.92 -19.34
CA GLU A 72 -28.11 6.09 -17.89
C GLU A 72 -26.90 6.97 -17.57
N ARG A 73 -26.15 7.39 -18.60
CA ARG A 73 -24.94 8.17 -18.42
C ARG A 73 -25.25 9.64 -18.09
N ASP A 74 -24.72 10.11 -16.99
CA ASP A 74 -24.73 11.52 -16.59
C ASP A 74 -23.30 12.03 -16.37
N GLN A 75 -22.86 12.99 -17.19
CA GLN A 75 -21.50 13.51 -17.13
C GLN A 75 -21.14 14.18 -15.79
N LYS A 76 -22.12 14.77 -15.08
CA LYS A 76 -21.90 15.38 -13.78
C LYS A 76 -21.67 14.31 -12.71
N GLU A 77 -22.49 13.25 -12.73
CA GLU A 77 -22.31 12.12 -11.83
C GLU A 77 -20.99 11.39 -12.12
N GLU A 78 -20.66 11.16 -13.39
CA GLU A 78 -19.37 10.59 -13.77
C GLU A 78 -18.19 11.43 -13.23
N ALA A 79 -18.23 12.76 -13.38
CA ALA A 79 -17.18 13.63 -12.87
C ALA A 79 -17.06 13.57 -11.34
N LEU A 80 -18.19 13.51 -10.65
CA LEU A 80 -18.25 13.34 -9.20
C LEU A 80 -17.66 12.00 -8.76
N ILE A 81 -18.08 10.90 -9.39
CA ILE A 81 -17.58 9.55 -9.10
C ILE A 81 -16.06 9.46 -9.30
N LYS A 82 -15.54 10.01 -10.41
CA LYS A 82 -14.09 10.06 -10.66
C LYS A 82 -13.33 10.77 -9.55
N LYS A 83 -13.88 11.90 -9.07
CA LYS A 83 -13.30 12.64 -7.96
C LYS A 83 -13.33 11.80 -6.67
N ARG A 84 -14.47 11.19 -6.34
CA ARG A 84 -14.66 10.34 -5.15
C ARG A 84 -13.70 9.15 -5.13
N LEU A 85 -13.51 8.49 -6.26
CA LEU A 85 -12.56 7.37 -6.39
C LEU A 85 -11.13 7.84 -6.06
N ARG A 86 -10.67 8.95 -6.66
CA ARG A 86 -9.34 9.50 -6.39
C ARG A 86 -9.16 9.88 -4.93
N GLU A 87 -10.14 10.57 -4.34
CA GLU A 87 -10.11 10.97 -2.93
C GLU A 87 -10.06 9.76 -1.99
N HIS A 88 -10.85 8.71 -2.29
CA HIS A 88 -10.83 7.48 -1.52
C HIS A 88 -9.45 6.81 -1.56
N PHE A 89 -8.88 6.61 -2.75
CA PHE A 89 -7.56 5.98 -2.87
C PHE A 89 -6.44 6.84 -2.28
N ALA A 90 -6.53 8.17 -2.36
CA ALA A 90 -5.59 9.07 -1.69
C ALA A 90 -5.64 8.90 -0.16
N SER A 91 -6.84 8.82 0.43
CA SER A 91 -7.01 8.56 1.86
C SER A 91 -6.47 7.18 2.26
N MET A 92 -6.65 6.15 1.42
CA MET A 92 -6.07 4.83 1.65
C MET A 92 -4.54 4.84 1.60
N VAL A 93 -3.93 5.63 0.71
CA VAL A 93 -2.47 5.83 0.66
C VAL A 93 -1.97 6.48 1.95
N GLU A 94 -2.68 7.49 2.46
CA GLU A 94 -2.34 8.15 3.73
C GLU A 94 -2.43 7.19 4.91
N ASN A 95 -3.51 6.40 5.01
CA ASN A 95 -3.69 5.40 6.06
C ASN A 95 -2.57 4.34 6.07
N GLU A 96 -2.12 3.89 4.90
CA GLU A 96 -1.00 2.94 4.80
C GLU A 96 0.35 3.62 5.12
N ASN A 97 0.54 4.90 4.79
CA ASN A 97 1.72 5.66 5.24
C ASN A 97 1.79 5.74 6.76
N ASP A 98 0.66 6.01 7.42
CA ASP A 98 0.56 6.03 8.87
C ASP A 98 0.82 4.65 9.47
N THR A 99 0.30 3.59 8.86
CA THR A 99 0.57 2.22 9.27
C THR A 99 2.07 1.89 9.19
N VAL A 100 2.72 2.21 8.07
CA VAL A 100 4.18 2.01 7.89
C VAL A 100 4.97 2.82 8.91
N SER A 101 4.59 4.08 9.16
CA SER A 101 5.30 4.94 10.11
C SER A 101 5.16 4.46 11.55
N GLN A 102 3.98 3.96 11.94
CA GLN A 102 3.74 3.38 13.27
C GLN A 102 4.55 2.09 13.48
N ILE A 103 4.58 1.20 12.49
CA ILE A 103 5.37 -0.05 12.57
C ILE A 103 6.86 0.28 12.71
N ARG A 104 7.38 1.20 11.89
CA ARG A 104 8.78 1.63 11.95
C ARG A 104 9.13 2.31 13.28
N SER A 105 8.25 3.17 13.79
CA SER A 105 8.45 3.85 15.07
C SER A 105 8.55 2.85 16.22
N ARG A 106 7.70 1.81 16.23
CA ARG A 106 7.83 0.71 17.17
C ARG A 106 9.16 -0.03 17.00
N GLY A 107 9.58 -0.30 15.76
CA GLY A 107 10.88 -0.90 15.47
C GLY A 107 12.06 -0.12 16.05
N TYR A 108 12.08 1.20 15.89
CA TYR A 108 13.10 2.06 16.50
C TYR A 108 13.11 1.99 18.03
N ILE A 109 11.94 1.89 18.68
CA ILE A 109 11.85 1.70 20.13
C ILE A 109 12.48 0.37 20.55
N TYR A 110 12.20 -0.73 19.85
CA TYR A 110 12.83 -2.03 20.13
C TYR A 110 14.35 -1.97 19.97
N MET A 111 14.85 -1.33 18.91
CA MET A 111 16.29 -1.13 18.71
C MET A 111 16.91 -0.28 19.83
N LEU A 112 16.25 0.81 20.23
CA LEU A 112 16.75 1.70 21.28
C LEU A 112 16.84 0.96 22.62
N ILE A 113 15.82 0.19 22.98
CA ILE A 113 15.82 -0.63 24.20
C ILE A 113 16.93 -1.68 24.12
N GLY A 114 17.04 -2.41 23.01
CA GLY A 114 18.10 -3.41 22.79
C GLY A 114 19.50 -2.81 22.93
N ALA A 115 19.72 -1.64 22.32
CA ALA A 115 20.99 -0.92 22.41
C ALA A 115 21.31 -0.47 23.85
N ILE A 116 20.33 0.09 24.57
CA ILE A 116 20.49 0.47 25.98
C ILE A 116 20.86 -0.74 26.83
N VAL A 117 20.20 -1.88 26.62
CA VAL A 117 20.47 -3.13 27.34
C VAL A 117 21.89 -3.63 27.10
N LEU A 118 22.36 -3.61 25.85
CA LEU A 118 23.74 -4.01 25.52
C LEU A 118 24.78 -3.03 26.06
N VAL A 119 24.52 -1.71 25.99
CA VAL A 119 25.41 -0.70 26.58
C VAL A 119 25.49 -0.85 28.11
N ALA A 120 24.36 -1.15 28.76
CA ALA A 120 24.32 -1.39 30.19
C ALA A 120 25.10 -2.65 30.58
N ASP A 121 25.05 -3.71 29.78
CA ASP A 121 25.86 -4.92 29.99
C ASP A 121 27.36 -4.61 29.92
N VAL A 122 27.79 -3.87 28.89
CA VAL A 122 29.19 -3.44 28.73
C VAL A 122 29.62 -2.57 29.91
N PHE A 123 28.78 -1.64 30.37
CA PHE A 123 29.10 -0.81 31.53
C PHE A 123 29.18 -1.63 32.83
N ALA A 124 28.29 -2.62 32.99
CA ALA A 124 28.28 -3.51 34.14
C ALA A 124 29.53 -4.39 34.20
N LEU A 125 30.07 -4.83 33.05
CA LEU A 125 31.36 -5.52 32.95
C LEU A 125 32.48 -4.70 33.61
N PHE A 126 32.57 -3.41 33.28
CA PHE A 126 33.59 -2.52 33.83
C PHE A 126 33.36 -2.17 35.31
N ALA A 127 32.10 -2.05 35.74
CA ALA A 127 31.76 -1.61 37.09
C ALA A 127 31.79 -2.74 38.14
N LEU A 128 31.35 -3.95 37.79
CA LEU A 128 31.13 -5.05 38.73
C LEU A 128 32.27 -6.08 38.80
N ASN A 129 33.33 -5.86 38.00
CA ASN A 129 34.48 -6.76 37.83
C ASN A 129 34.09 -8.12 37.22
N GLU A 130 34.79 -8.51 36.15
CA GLU A 130 34.46 -9.67 35.29
C GLU A 130 34.43 -11.01 36.06
N SER A 131 35.13 -11.10 37.19
CA SER A 131 35.18 -12.29 38.05
C SER A 131 33.92 -12.52 38.89
N SER A 132 32.95 -11.62 38.87
CA SER A 132 31.69 -11.79 39.61
C SER A 132 30.80 -12.83 38.95
N VAL A 133 30.61 -13.98 39.61
CA VAL A 133 29.70 -15.06 39.17
C VAL A 133 28.27 -14.55 38.95
N PHE A 134 27.83 -13.58 39.77
CA PHE A 134 26.50 -12.97 39.63
C PHE A 134 26.36 -12.19 38.30
N TYR A 135 27.38 -11.40 37.94
CA TYR A 135 27.39 -10.69 36.66
C TYR A 135 27.40 -11.67 35.49
N GLN A 136 28.18 -12.76 35.56
CA GLN A 136 28.24 -13.77 34.50
C GLN A 136 26.86 -14.42 34.25
N ILE A 137 26.13 -14.79 35.32
CA ILE A 137 24.77 -15.32 35.20
C ILE A 137 23.82 -14.29 34.57
N LEU A 138 23.93 -13.03 35.00
CA LEU A 138 23.07 -11.95 34.49
C LEU A 138 23.35 -11.65 33.01
N SER A 139 24.62 -11.55 32.61
CA SER A 139 25.04 -11.25 31.24
C SER A 139 24.61 -12.34 30.25
N VAL A 140 24.65 -13.61 30.66
CA VAL A 140 24.12 -14.74 29.85
C VAL A 140 22.66 -14.54 29.44
N LEU A 141 21.86 -13.81 30.24
CA LEU A 141 20.47 -13.48 29.90
C LEU A 141 20.34 -12.13 29.18
N ILE A 142 21.10 -11.12 29.63
CA ILE A 142 21.02 -9.76 29.12
C ILE A 142 21.50 -9.66 27.67
N VAL A 143 22.61 -10.31 27.32
CA VAL A 143 23.19 -10.22 25.97
C VAL A 143 22.23 -10.76 24.91
N PRO A 144 21.65 -11.98 25.03
CA PRO A 144 20.63 -12.45 24.11
C PRO A 144 19.38 -11.55 24.08
N ALA A 145 18.95 -11.02 25.23
CA ALA A 145 17.79 -10.12 25.28
C ALA A 145 18.04 -8.80 24.53
N GLY A 146 19.23 -8.22 24.65
CA GLY A 146 19.66 -7.03 23.92
C GLY A 146 19.68 -7.27 22.41
N TRP A 147 20.31 -8.36 21.96
CA TRP A 147 20.32 -8.75 20.55
C TRP A 147 18.93 -9.07 20.00
N TYR A 148 18.07 -9.70 20.81
CA TYR A 148 16.68 -9.93 20.45
C TYR A 148 15.95 -8.61 20.19
N GLY A 149 16.12 -7.60 21.04
CA GLY A 149 15.58 -6.26 20.82
C GLY A 149 16.09 -5.61 19.52
N MET A 150 17.39 -5.73 19.25
CA MET A 150 18.00 -5.22 18.02
C MET A 150 17.41 -5.85 16.76
N PHE A 151 17.40 -7.19 16.66
CA PHE A 151 16.90 -7.88 15.47
C PHE A 151 15.38 -7.75 15.30
N THR A 152 14.63 -7.78 16.40
CA THR A 152 13.17 -7.53 16.35
C THR A 152 12.89 -6.12 15.84
N GLY A 153 13.67 -5.13 16.28
CA GLY A 153 13.54 -3.76 15.81
C GLY A 153 13.88 -3.60 14.33
N ILE A 154 14.93 -4.27 13.83
CA ILE A 154 15.28 -4.29 12.41
C ILE A 154 14.17 -4.93 11.57
N GLY A 155 13.66 -6.10 11.99
CA GLY A 155 12.55 -6.77 11.30
C GLY A 155 11.30 -5.90 11.22
N LYS A 156 11.00 -5.14 12.27
CA LYS A 156 9.93 -4.13 12.27
C LYS A 156 10.15 -2.99 11.28
N ILE A 157 11.38 -2.60 11.01
CA ILE A 157 11.67 -1.47 10.12
C ILE A 157 11.69 -1.89 8.65
N LEU A 158 12.19 -3.10 8.38
CA LEU A 158 12.46 -3.60 7.03
C LEU A 158 11.40 -4.58 6.52
N ASP A 159 11.03 -5.58 7.32
CA ASP A 159 10.24 -6.73 6.85
C ASP A 159 8.75 -6.55 7.12
N GLU A 160 8.36 -6.22 8.35
CA GLU A 160 6.95 -6.06 8.73
C GLU A 160 6.18 -5.02 7.88
N PRO A 161 6.76 -3.89 7.44
CA PRO A 161 6.04 -2.93 6.61
C PRO A 161 5.82 -3.38 5.16
N ALA A 162 6.41 -4.49 4.71
CA ALA A 162 6.41 -4.88 3.29
C ALA A 162 5.00 -5.00 2.70
N GLU A 163 4.08 -5.63 3.42
CA GLU A 163 2.68 -5.77 2.96
C GLU A 163 1.96 -4.43 2.86
N ALA A 164 2.17 -3.54 3.83
CA ALA A 164 1.58 -2.20 3.83
C ALA A 164 2.15 -1.35 2.67
N ILE A 165 3.44 -1.48 2.38
CA ILE A 165 4.10 -0.84 1.24
C ILE A 165 3.54 -1.38 -0.08
N GLU A 166 3.30 -2.69 -0.21
CA GLU A 166 2.68 -3.25 -1.42
C GLU A 166 1.25 -2.74 -1.60
N ARG A 167 0.42 -2.78 -0.54
CA ARG A 167 -0.95 -2.24 -0.59
C ARG A 167 -0.98 -0.78 -0.96
N LYS A 168 -0.11 0.03 -0.33
CA LYS A 168 0.09 1.44 -0.67
C LYS A 168 0.40 1.61 -2.16
N GLY A 169 1.35 0.83 -2.69
CA GLY A 169 1.71 0.89 -4.11
C GLY A 169 0.54 0.62 -5.04
N ILE A 170 -0.37 -0.30 -4.67
CA ILE A 170 -1.61 -0.57 -5.41
C ILE A 170 -2.55 0.65 -5.33
N TYR A 171 -2.76 1.21 -4.14
CA TYR A 171 -3.63 2.38 -3.97
C TYR A 171 -3.12 3.61 -4.72
N GLU A 172 -1.80 3.86 -4.74
CA GLU A 172 -1.20 4.93 -5.53
C GLU A 172 -1.44 4.78 -7.04
N LYS A 173 -1.56 3.53 -7.53
CA LYS A 173 -1.89 3.26 -8.94
C LYS A 173 -3.33 3.62 -9.24
N PHE A 174 -4.27 3.25 -8.36
CA PHE A 174 -5.68 3.60 -8.51
C PHE A 174 -5.92 5.11 -8.35
N GLU A 175 -5.29 5.76 -7.37
CA GLU A 175 -5.35 7.22 -7.18
C GLU A 175 -4.98 7.99 -8.47
N LYS A 176 -3.95 7.50 -9.18
CA LYS A 176 -3.42 8.12 -10.41
C LYS A 176 -4.09 7.59 -11.68
N ALA A 177 -4.99 6.61 -11.58
CA ALA A 177 -5.63 5.99 -12.73
C ALA A 177 -6.48 6.98 -13.53
N ALA A 178 -6.58 6.73 -14.83
CA ALA A 178 -7.59 7.37 -15.65
C ALA A 178 -8.90 6.59 -15.52
N TYR A 179 -9.95 7.24 -15.04
CA TYR A 179 -11.30 6.67 -14.93
C TYR A 179 -12.14 7.16 -16.11
N ILE A 180 -12.58 6.23 -16.96
CA ILE A 180 -13.27 6.51 -18.22
C ILE A 180 -14.62 5.80 -18.17
N PHE A 181 -15.70 6.51 -18.54
CA PHE A 181 -17.01 5.89 -18.73
C PHE A 181 -17.27 5.77 -20.23
N MET A 182 -17.66 4.57 -20.64
CA MET A 182 -17.95 4.21 -22.02
C MET A 182 -19.40 3.73 -22.11
N SER A 183 -20.00 4.01 -23.24
CA SER A 183 -21.31 3.48 -23.57
C SER A 183 -21.16 2.02 -24.00
N GLU A 184 -22.04 1.15 -23.51
CA GLU A 184 -22.22 -0.16 -24.11
C GLU A 184 -22.81 0.02 -25.51
N GLU A 185 -22.12 -0.48 -26.54
CA GLU A 185 -22.70 -0.61 -27.87
C GLU A 185 -23.70 -1.79 -27.82
N LEU A 186 -24.98 -1.48 -27.95
CA LEU A 186 -26.02 -2.49 -28.18
C LEU A 186 -25.75 -3.10 -29.57
N GLU A 187 -25.13 -4.28 -29.62
CA GLU A 187 -25.16 -5.16 -30.80
C GLU A 187 -26.59 -5.60 -31.14
#